data_AF-A0A9W8TZV1-F1
#
_entry.id   AF-A0A9W8TZV1-F1
#
_cell.length_a   1.000
_cell.length_b   1.000
_cell.length_c   1.000
_cell.angle_alpha   90.00
_cell.angle_beta   90.00
_cell.angle_gamma   90.00
#
_symmetry.space_group_name_H-M   'P 1'
#
loop_
_entity.id
_entity.type
_entity.pdbx_description
1 polymer ?
#
loop_
_entity_poly.entity_id
_entity_poly.type
_entity_poly.pdbx_seq_one_letter_code
_entity_poly.pdbx_strand_id
1 'polypeptide(L)'
;MSSDSFDDLQTNNIFLVPHVVGRSKCIAKIAFSAGSTILSNSSFADVLLPSEKSHRCDYCHHLSGSDSLKRCTGCASFYYCDPTCQSMHWKSGHRKICGLYNSYTSASSFQALEEHKKMDALLLSSLIAHATLLVDANERNSDENTAFLTFQALLPGPMAASAPPICPKHSFPAEVIQELYSRFENNNFSIHSHFKTYAHGIFPIASRLFNHSCMPNAAVKFILRVHKPVKLEVVALRAISKGDEICIPYIDPALLQTRTTIFDLTYGFTCCCPSCNVVRAIGMIPEPPKGQVEFQAVCKRLREFVEVMRLSPFSTGDDSLFPRDLACVLHESFISTLSEHFSAASHDGQYEVAMESSKSLSAFYQLIYPPNYPQIGLHILEKAKTCWNHLVRSSTYTMSIVTELERSLVAAREVFTVIGLEGDPDNGPVAEISILSDAKKSL
;
A
#
# COMPACT_ATOMS: atom_id res chain seq x y z
N MET A 1 24.86 23.73 -15.09
CA MET A 1 24.24 23.36 -16.38
C MET A 1 24.93 22.12 -16.91
N SER A 2 24.37 20.96 -16.57
CA SER A 2 24.50 19.71 -17.33
C SER A 2 23.11 19.09 -17.24
N SER A 3 22.50 18.89 -18.40
CA SER A 3 21.15 18.37 -18.60
C SER A 3 20.84 17.15 -17.73
N ASP A 4 19.73 17.22 -17.01
CA ASP A 4 19.03 16.10 -16.35
C ASP A 4 18.80 14.94 -17.34
N SER A 5 19.74 14.00 -17.50
CA SER A 5 19.46 12.76 -18.26
C SER A 5 18.76 11.72 -17.37
N PHE A 6 17.64 12.10 -16.75
CA PHE A 6 16.68 11.13 -16.21
C PHE A 6 15.69 10.64 -17.29
N ASP A 7 15.89 11.08 -18.54
CA ASP A 7 15.27 10.51 -19.75
C ASP A 7 15.53 8.99 -19.89
N ASP A 8 16.48 8.42 -19.14
CA ASP A 8 16.81 6.99 -19.14
C ASP A 8 15.91 6.10 -18.26
N LEU A 9 15.01 6.67 -17.44
CA LEU A 9 13.99 5.87 -16.71
C LEU A 9 12.83 5.43 -17.62
N GLN A 10 12.95 5.67 -18.92
CA GLN A 10 12.03 5.17 -19.91
C GLN A 10 12.15 3.65 -20.02
N THR A 11 11.05 2.96 -19.74
CA THR A 11 10.90 1.58 -20.21
C THR A 11 10.32 1.60 -21.63
N ASN A 12 10.20 0.42 -22.25
CA ASN A 12 9.50 0.27 -23.53
C ASN A 12 8.03 0.72 -23.46
N ASN A 13 7.43 0.75 -22.26
CA ASN A 13 5.98 0.89 -22.10
C ASN A 13 5.55 2.20 -21.40
N ILE A 14 6.47 2.91 -20.74
CA ILE A 14 6.20 4.18 -20.05
C ILE A 14 7.33 5.20 -20.27
N PHE A 15 7.02 6.49 -20.13
CA PHE A 15 7.99 7.59 -20.16
C PHE A 15 7.59 8.72 -19.23
N LEU A 16 8.58 9.50 -18.82
CA LEU A 16 8.39 10.75 -18.10
C LEU A 16 8.23 11.91 -19.07
N VAL A 17 7.31 12.81 -18.75
CA VAL A 17 7.22 14.14 -19.36
C VAL A 17 7.16 15.21 -18.26
N PRO A 18 7.53 16.47 -18.53
CA PRO A 18 7.32 17.56 -17.59
C PRO A 18 5.86 17.64 -17.12
N HIS A 19 5.66 17.93 -15.84
CA HIS A 19 4.34 18.18 -15.28
C HIS A 19 4.22 19.69 -14.96
N VAL A 20 3.00 20.24 -15.05
CA VAL A 20 2.77 21.70 -14.95
C VAL A 20 3.09 22.25 -13.54
N VAL A 21 2.77 21.46 -12.51
CA VAL A 21 2.94 21.83 -11.09
C VAL A 21 3.99 20.95 -10.38
N GLY A 22 3.89 19.62 -10.46
CA GLY A 22 4.96 18.70 -10.03
C GLY A 22 6.15 18.62 -10.99
N ARG A 23 7.20 17.88 -10.60
CA ARG A 23 8.45 17.74 -11.39
C ARG A 23 8.22 17.11 -12.77
N SER A 24 7.50 16.01 -12.82
CA SER A 24 7.22 15.25 -14.04
C SER A 24 6.03 14.31 -13.82
N LYS A 25 5.53 13.71 -14.88
CA LYS A 25 4.49 12.67 -14.84
C LYS A 25 4.83 11.48 -15.71
N CYS A 26 4.49 10.28 -15.24
CA CYS A 26 4.65 9.05 -15.98
C CYS A 26 3.44 8.83 -16.91
N ILE A 27 3.72 8.73 -18.20
CA ILE A 27 2.73 8.54 -19.26
C ILE A 27 2.87 7.15 -19.88
N ALA A 28 1.72 6.54 -20.18
CA ALA A 28 1.65 5.29 -20.90
C ALA A 28 2.09 5.45 -22.37
N LYS A 29 3.16 4.75 -22.81
CA LYS A 29 3.58 4.69 -24.23
C LYS A 29 2.67 3.79 -25.06
N ILE A 30 2.07 2.81 -24.41
CA ILE A 30 1.16 1.83 -24.98
C ILE A 30 -0.13 1.79 -24.16
N ALA A 31 -1.19 1.18 -24.68
CA ALA A 31 -2.36 0.90 -23.87
C ALA A 31 -2.08 -0.28 -22.93
N PHE A 32 -2.62 -0.23 -21.71
CA PHE A 32 -2.59 -1.32 -20.75
C PHE A 32 -4.01 -1.81 -20.48
N SER A 33 -4.19 -3.13 -20.44
CA SER A 33 -5.41 -3.75 -19.92
C SER A 33 -5.37 -3.81 -18.40
N ALA A 34 -6.54 -3.91 -17.75
CA ALA A 34 -6.61 -4.19 -16.32
C ALA A 34 -5.77 -5.45 -15.98
N GLY A 35 -4.98 -5.35 -14.92
CA GLY A 35 -4.07 -6.39 -14.44
C GLY A 35 -2.71 -6.47 -15.13
N SER A 36 -2.44 -5.60 -16.12
CA SER A 36 -1.10 -5.52 -16.71
C SER A 36 -0.09 -4.99 -15.71
N THR A 37 1.06 -5.67 -15.58
CA THR A 37 2.22 -5.15 -14.84
C THR A 37 2.89 -4.02 -15.64
N ILE A 38 2.93 -2.82 -15.06
CA ILE A 38 3.47 -1.59 -15.63
C ILE A 38 4.96 -1.46 -15.29
N LEU A 39 5.32 -1.72 -14.02
CA LEU A 39 6.68 -1.68 -13.49
C LEU A 39 6.90 -2.89 -12.56
N SER A 40 8.11 -3.45 -12.54
CA SER A 40 8.56 -4.43 -11.55
C SER A 40 10.01 -4.09 -11.17
N ASN A 41 10.27 -3.75 -9.90
CA ASN A 41 11.60 -3.37 -9.43
C ASN A 41 11.87 -3.93 -8.02
N SER A 42 13.10 -4.38 -7.78
CA SER A 42 13.51 -4.87 -6.45
C SER A 42 13.68 -3.71 -5.48
N SER A 43 13.52 -3.98 -4.18
CA SER A 43 13.88 -3.02 -3.13
C SER A 43 15.34 -2.62 -3.23
N PHE A 44 15.62 -1.33 -3.03
CA PHE A 44 16.97 -0.83 -2.94
C PHE A 44 17.52 -0.97 -1.51
N ALA A 45 16.69 -0.63 -0.54
CA ALA A 45 16.90 -0.91 0.88
C ALA A 45 15.55 -1.15 1.54
N ASP A 46 15.51 -2.02 2.53
CA ASP A 46 14.30 -2.35 3.28
C ASP A 46 14.61 -2.78 4.70
N VAL A 47 13.57 -2.79 5.54
CA VAL A 47 13.63 -3.29 6.91
C VAL A 47 12.26 -3.81 7.37
N LEU A 48 12.27 -4.97 8.02
CA LEU A 48 11.09 -5.55 8.66
C LEU A 48 10.62 -4.72 9.86
N LEU A 49 9.31 -4.69 10.10
CA LEU A 49 8.76 -4.21 11.37
C LEU A 49 9.30 -5.07 12.53
N PRO A 50 9.44 -4.50 13.75
CA PRO A 50 9.90 -5.24 14.92
C PRO A 50 9.04 -6.47 15.23
N SER A 51 7.73 -6.38 15.02
CA SER A 51 6.76 -7.47 15.22
C SER A 51 6.97 -8.65 14.26
N GLU A 52 7.68 -8.45 13.16
CA GLU A 52 7.88 -9.45 12.11
C GLU A 52 9.26 -10.13 12.20
N LYS A 53 10.13 -9.65 13.10
CA LYS A 53 11.41 -10.29 13.39
C LYS A 53 11.18 -11.71 13.90
N SER A 54 12.03 -12.64 13.48
CA SER A 54 11.91 -14.09 13.72
C SER A 54 10.76 -14.82 13.01
N HIS A 55 9.77 -14.09 12.49
CA HIS A 55 8.69 -14.64 11.67
C HIS A 55 9.00 -14.56 10.18
N ARG A 56 9.69 -13.50 9.73
CA ARG A 56 10.07 -13.30 8.34
C ARG A 56 11.58 -13.30 8.14
N CYS A 57 12.01 -13.78 6.98
CA CYS A 57 13.40 -13.68 6.54
C CYS A 57 13.78 -12.21 6.29
N ASP A 58 14.85 -11.73 6.90
CA ASP A 58 15.35 -10.35 6.73
C ASP A 58 15.89 -10.04 5.32
N TYR A 59 16.04 -11.05 4.45
CA TYR A 59 16.48 -10.85 3.07
C TYR A 59 15.32 -10.92 2.06
N CYS A 60 14.57 -12.02 2.06
CA CYS A 60 13.54 -12.28 1.05
C CYS A 60 12.11 -12.09 1.57
N HIS A 61 11.96 -11.73 2.85
CA HIS A 61 10.70 -11.40 3.54
C HIS A 61 9.66 -12.52 3.59
N HIS A 62 9.99 -13.70 3.07
CA HIS A 62 9.16 -14.89 3.16
C HIS A 62 8.79 -15.18 4.62
N LEU A 63 7.49 -15.34 4.87
CA LEU A 63 6.96 -15.77 6.16
C LEU A 63 7.32 -17.23 6.43
N SER A 64 7.96 -17.48 7.56
CA SER A 64 8.30 -18.82 8.00
C SER A 64 7.03 -19.61 8.32
N GLY A 65 6.88 -20.80 7.74
CA GLY A 65 5.85 -21.76 8.11
C GLY A 65 6.19 -22.50 9.40
N SER A 66 6.11 -23.83 9.39
CA SER A 66 6.48 -24.69 10.53
C SER A 66 7.99 -24.71 10.82
N ASP A 67 8.81 -24.39 9.83
CA ASP A 67 10.25 -24.37 9.98
C ASP A 67 10.71 -23.10 10.70
N SER A 68 11.77 -23.23 11.50
CA SER A 68 12.37 -22.08 12.20
C SER A 68 13.43 -21.41 11.34
N LEU A 69 13.38 -20.08 11.26
CA LEU A 69 14.42 -19.28 10.59
C LEU A 69 15.77 -19.42 11.29
N LYS A 70 16.85 -19.39 10.51
CA LYS A 70 18.22 -19.38 10.98
C LYS A 70 18.63 -17.98 11.40
N ARG A 71 18.99 -17.84 12.67
CA ARG A 71 19.47 -16.58 13.23
C ARG A 71 20.93 -16.31 12.84
N CYS A 72 21.26 -15.07 12.51
CA CYS A 72 22.62 -14.62 12.28
C CYS A 72 23.49 -14.90 13.52
N THR A 73 24.58 -15.64 13.36
CA THR A 73 25.48 -15.99 14.47
C THR A 73 26.30 -14.81 14.99
N GLY A 74 26.51 -13.77 14.18
CA GLY A 74 27.25 -12.57 14.58
C GLY A 74 26.44 -11.64 15.48
N CYS A 75 25.30 -11.15 14.99
CA CYS A 75 24.48 -10.17 15.72
C CYS A 75 23.33 -10.80 16.53
N ALA A 76 22.89 -12.00 16.19
CA ALA A 76 21.67 -12.60 16.75
C ALA A 76 20.36 -11.81 16.56
N SER A 77 20.32 -10.75 15.74
CA SER A 77 19.14 -9.88 15.56
C SER A 77 18.47 -10.00 14.19
N PHE A 78 19.07 -10.75 13.28
CA PHE A 78 18.57 -10.98 11.92
C PHE A 78 18.36 -12.47 11.68
N TYR A 79 17.35 -12.81 10.88
CA TYR A 79 16.84 -14.16 10.67
C TYR A 79 16.71 -14.45 9.18
N TYR A 80 17.03 -15.67 8.77
CA TYR A 80 17.11 -16.06 7.37
C TYR A 80 16.47 -17.42 7.14
N CYS A 81 15.95 -17.66 5.94
CA CYS A 81 15.50 -19.00 5.55
C CYS A 81 16.65 -20.01 5.72
N ASP A 82 17.84 -19.67 5.22
CA ASP A 82 19.01 -20.53 5.16
C ASP A 82 20.30 -19.72 4.89
N PRO A 83 21.48 -20.37 4.79
CA PRO A 83 22.74 -19.69 4.48
C PRO A 83 22.75 -18.92 3.15
N THR A 84 21.88 -19.24 2.20
CA THR A 84 21.76 -18.51 0.92
C THR A 84 21.23 -17.11 1.18
N CYS A 85 20.09 -16.99 1.88
CA CYS A 85 19.52 -15.69 2.26
C CYS A 85 20.50 -14.88 3.13
N GLN A 86 21.17 -15.53 4.09
CA GLN A 86 22.18 -14.85 4.91
C GLN A 86 23.34 -14.30 4.07
N SER A 87 23.86 -15.08 3.13
CA SER A 87 24.98 -14.68 2.27
C SER A 87 24.59 -13.54 1.33
N MET A 88 23.36 -13.53 0.81
CA MET A 88 22.86 -12.46 -0.04
C MET A 88 22.68 -11.17 0.76
N HIS A 89 22.07 -11.23 1.95
CA HIS A 89 21.93 -10.05 2.81
C HIS A 89 23.29 -9.51 3.30
N TRP A 90 24.23 -10.41 3.57
CA TRP A 90 25.62 -10.04 3.90
C TRP A 90 26.25 -9.19 2.78
N LYS A 91 26.01 -9.59 1.52
CA LYS A 91 26.48 -8.88 0.32
C LYS A 91 25.76 -7.56 0.10
N SER A 92 24.47 -7.45 0.43
CA SER A 92 23.67 -6.24 0.20
C SER A 92 23.80 -5.17 1.30
N GLY A 93 24.51 -5.41 2.39
CA GLY A 93 24.75 -4.36 3.39
C GLY A 93 24.90 -4.86 4.81
N HIS A 94 24.34 -6.02 5.15
CA HIS A 94 24.32 -6.51 6.53
C HIS A 94 25.71 -6.57 7.17
N ARG A 95 26.76 -6.87 6.39
CA ARG A 95 28.15 -6.90 6.88
C ARG A 95 28.63 -5.58 7.50
N LYS A 96 28.09 -4.44 7.06
CA LYS A 96 28.44 -3.11 7.57
C LYS A 96 27.74 -2.77 8.88
N ILE A 97 26.65 -3.47 9.23
CA ILE A 97 25.85 -3.21 10.44
C ILE A 97 25.92 -4.34 11.48
N CYS A 98 26.22 -5.57 11.08
CA CYS A 98 26.06 -6.77 11.90
C CYS A 98 26.69 -6.64 13.29
N GLY A 99 28.00 -6.37 13.38
CA GLY A 99 28.70 -6.26 14.66
C GLY A 99 28.31 -5.04 15.51
N LEU A 100 27.64 -4.05 14.93
CA LEU A 100 27.29 -2.78 15.58
C LEU A 100 25.82 -2.72 16.01
N TYR A 101 24.96 -3.56 15.42
CA TYR A 101 23.51 -3.44 15.48
C TYR A 101 22.95 -3.44 16.90
N ASN A 102 23.35 -4.39 17.75
CA ASN A 102 22.81 -4.49 19.11
C ASN A 102 23.23 -3.31 19.99
N SER A 103 24.49 -2.87 19.90
CA SER A 103 24.95 -1.69 20.63
C SER A 103 24.24 -0.43 20.15
N TYR A 104 23.95 -0.36 18.85
CA TYR A 104 23.19 0.74 18.27
C TYR A 104 21.73 0.76 18.74
N THR A 105 21.01 -0.36 18.64
CA THR A 105 19.60 -0.42 19.04
C THR A 105 19.41 -0.33 20.55
N SER A 106 20.36 -0.76 21.36
CA SER A 106 20.32 -0.58 22.83
C SER A 106 20.77 0.81 23.31
N ALA A 107 21.33 1.65 22.44
CA ALA A 107 21.78 2.99 22.82
C ALA A 107 20.61 3.89 23.22
N SER A 108 20.81 4.74 24.25
CA SER A 108 19.81 5.69 24.73
C SER A 108 19.30 6.64 23.64
N SER A 109 20.19 7.05 22.72
CA SER A 109 19.83 7.89 21.56
C SER A 109 18.83 7.24 20.61
N PHE A 110 18.86 5.91 20.48
CA PHE A 110 17.89 5.16 19.67
C PHE A 110 16.62 4.87 20.47
N GLN A 111 16.76 4.45 21.73
CA GLN A 111 15.63 4.11 22.58
C GLN A 111 14.71 5.29 22.90
N ALA A 112 15.26 6.51 22.90
CA ALA A 112 14.50 7.75 23.11
C ALA A 112 13.68 8.20 21.88
N LEU A 113 13.88 7.59 20.71
CA LEU A 113 13.10 7.91 19.51
C LEU A 113 11.66 7.41 19.64
N GLU A 114 10.73 8.13 19.03
CA GLU A 114 9.38 7.62 18.79
C GLU A 114 9.42 6.42 17.84
N GLU A 115 8.43 5.52 17.91
CA GLU A 115 8.44 4.25 17.14
C GLU A 115 8.60 4.46 15.64
N HIS A 116 7.94 5.47 15.05
CA HIS A 116 8.09 5.77 13.63
C HIS A 116 9.51 6.28 13.30
N LYS A 117 10.14 7.04 14.20
CA LYS A 117 11.55 7.49 14.04
C LYS A 117 12.54 6.35 14.25
N LYS A 118 12.24 5.34 15.07
CA LYS A 118 13.05 4.11 15.14
C LYS A 118 13.04 3.37 13.80
N MET A 119 11.87 3.26 13.16
CA MET A 119 11.76 2.65 11.84
C MET A 119 12.56 3.40 10.78
N ASP A 120 12.46 4.73 10.74
CA ASP A 120 13.27 5.58 9.88
C ASP A 120 14.77 5.36 10.12
N ALA A 121 15.19 5.33 11.38
CA ALA A 121 16.60 5.15 11.75
C ALA A 121 17.15 3.80 11.29
N LEU A 122 16.34 2.73 11.36
CA LEU A 122 16.70 1.41 10.89
C LEU A 122 16.76 1.34 9.36
N LEU A 123 15.78 1.92 8.66
CA LEU A 123 15.78 1.96 7.19
C LEU A 123 16.93 2.82 6.65
N LEU A 124 17.22 3.96 7.30
CA LEU A 124 18.35 4.84 6.95
C LEU A 124 19.68 4.12 7.17
N SER A 125 19.80 3.36 8.26
CA SER A 125 20.96 2.49 8.50
C SER A 125 21.14 1.44 7.40
N SER A 126 20.04 0.82 6.94
CA SER A 126 20.05 -0.13 5.81
C SER A 126 20.49 0.53 4.50
N LEU A 127 19.93 1.70 4.17
CA LEU A 127 20.31 2.51 3.02
C LEU A 127 21.80 2.88 3.04
N ILE A 128 22.29 3.41 4.16
CA ILE A 128 23.68 3.82 4.32
C ILE A 128 24.61 2.62 4.18
N ALA A 129 24.28 1.49 4.82
CA ALA A 129 25.05 0.27 4.73
C ALA A 129 25.18 -0.22 3.28
N HIS A 130 24.10 -0.17 2.50
CA HIS A 130 24.10 -0.52 1.08
C HIS A 130 24.90 0.50 0.24
N ALA A 131 24.64 1.80 0.42
CA ALA A 131 25.31 2.88 -0.31
C ALA A 131 26.84 2.87 -0.11
N THR A 132 27.33 2.59 1.11
CA THR A 132 28.76 2.44 1.38
C THR A 132 29.40 1.37 0.50
N LEU A 133 28.67 0.29 0.20
CA LEU A 133 29.19 -0.78 -0.66
C LEU A 133 29.30 -0.35 -2.12
N LEU A 134 28.36 0.44 -2.61
CA LEU A 134 28.40 0.97 -3.97
C LEU A 134 29.58 1.92 -4.17
N VAL A 135 29.86 2.75 -3.17
CA VAL A 135 31.02 3.66 -3.17
C VAL A 135 32.33 2.89 -3.07
N ASP A 136 32.43 1.93 -2.14
CA ASP A 136 33.65 1.13 -1.93
C ASP A 136 33.99 0.24 -3.13
N ALA A 137 32.98 -0.26 -3.85
CA ALA A 137 33.16 -1.22 -4.92
C ALA A 137 33.85 -0.64 -6.16
N ASN A 138 33.97 0.69 -6.32
CA ASN A 138 34.58 1.37 -7.47
C ASN A 138 34.05 0.92 -8.86
N GLU A 139 32.92 0.18 -8.94
CA GLU A 139 32.64 -0.68 -10.10
C GLU A 139 31.15 -0.98 -10.40
N ARG A 140 30.81 -0.79 -11.69
CA ARG A 140 30.32 -1.81 -12.65
C ARG A 140 28.92 -2.45 -12.50
N ASN A 141 28.04 -2.04 -11.58
CA ASN A 141 26.62 -2.43 -11.64
C ASN A 141 25.73 -1.21 -11.97
N SER A 142 25.37 -1.05 -13.25
CA SER A 142 24.64 0.13 -13.75
C SER A 142 23.33 0.37 -12.99
N ASP A 143 22.61 -0.70 -12.68
CA ASP A 143 21.23 -0.61 -12.21
C ASP A 143 21.14 -0.18 -10.74
N GLU A 144 21.99 -0.73 -9.87
CA GLU A 144 22.04 -0.34 -8.44
C GLU A 144 22.58 1.09 -8.28
N ASN A 145 23.58 1.47 -9.08
CA ASN A 145 24.08 2.84 -9.10
C ASN A 145 22.99 3.81 -9.61
N THR A 146 22.23 3.41 -10.63
CA THR A 146 21.09 4.18 -11.13
C THR A 146 20.01 4.34 -10.07
N ALA A 147 19.71 3.29 -9.29
CA ALA A 147 18.74 3.36 -8.19
C ALA A 147 19.19 4.35 -7.09
N PHE A 148 20.46 4.32 -6.68
CA PHE A 148 20.99 5.25 -5.70
C PHE A 148 20.96 6.70 -6.20
N LEU A 149 21.43 6.95 -7.42
CA LEU A 149 21.38 8.27 -8.04
C LEU A 149 19.94 8.78 -8.20
N THR A 150 19.01 7.88 -8.56
CA THR A 150 17.59 8.19 -8.62
C THR A 150 17.06 8.60 -7.25
N PHE A 151 17.44 7.87 -6.19
CA PHE A 151 17.06 8.21 -4.81
C PHE A 151 17.57 9.60 -4.42
N GLN A 152 18.85 9.88 -4.65
CA GLN A 152 19.44 11.20 -4.37
C GLN A 152 18.75 12.33 -5.14
N ALA A 153 18.22 12.05 -6.32
CA ALA A 153 17.48 13.01 -7.12
C ALA A 153 16.00 13.16 -6.71
N LEU A 154 15.45 12.32 -5.81
CA LEU A 154 14.07 12.48 -5.33
C LEU A 154 13.91 13.81 -4.59
N LEU A 155 12.69 14.33 -4.57
CA LEU A 155 12.39 15.57 -3.88
C LEU A 155 12.39 15.34 -2.37
N PRO A 156 13.08 16.19 -1.58
CA PRO A 156 12.96 16.15 -0.13
C PRO A 156 11.54 16.55 0.29
N GLY A 157 11.13 16.12 1.49
CA GLY A 157 9.90 16.58 2.12
C GLY A 157 9.93 18.08 2.40
N PRO A 158 8.76 18.73 2.52
CA PRO A 158 8.67 20.17 2.73
C PRO A 158 9.08 20.61 4.15
N MET A 159 9.04 19.68 5.12
CA MET A 159 9.42 19.93 6.50
C MET A 159 10.85 19.47 6.78
N ALA A 160 11.65 20.35 7.38
CA ALA A 160 12.99 20.00 7.83
C ALA A 160 12.92 19.12 9.07
N ALA A 161 13.43 17.89 8.98
CA ALA A 161 13.57 16.97 10.09
C ALA A 161 15.05 16.59 10.29
N SER A 162 15.52 16.55 11.54
CA SER A 162 16.89 16.10 11.82
C SER A 162 17.02 14.59 11.62
N ALA A 163 18.09 14.15 10.95
CA ALA A 163 18.38 12.73 10.78
C ALA A 163 18.49 12.01 12.12
N PRO A 164 17.85 10.83 12.28
CA PRO A 164 18.04 10.01 13.47
C PRO A 164 19.47 9.45 13.52
N PRO A 165 19.93 8.94 14.68
CA PRO A 165 21.19 8.21 14.74
C PRO A 165 21.19 7.04 13.73
N ILE A 166 22.35 6.72 13.16
CA ILE A 166 22.50 5.65 12.16
C ILE A 166 23.53 4.59 12.57
N CYS A 167 23.46 3.45 11.89
CA CYS A 167 24.42 2.37 11.96
C CYS A 167 24.78 1.90 10.54
N PRO A 168 26.07 1.92 10.13
CA PRO A 168 27.25 2.42 10.86
C PRO A 168 27.32 3.96 10.93
N LYS A 169 27.89 4.51 12.01
CA LYS A 169 27.92 5.96 12.29
C LYS A 169 28.80 6.81 11.36
N HIS A 170 29.89 6.25 10.83
CA HIS A 170 30.94 7.02 10.15
C HIS A 170 31.10 6.66 8.67
N SER A 171 30.03 6.16 8.04
CA SER A 171 30.08 5.83 6.60
C SER A 171 30.02 7.07 5.70
N PHE A 172 29.32 8.12 6.12
CA PHE A 172 29.18 9.36 5.34
C PHE A 172 29.24 10.59 6.26
N PRO A 173 29.57 11.78 5.73
CA PRO A 173 29.43 13.05 6.44
C PRO A 173 27.98 13.27 6.92
N ALA A 174 27.81 14.00 8.02
CA ALA A 174 26.50 14.24 8.64
C ALA A 174 25.55 14.97 7.68
N GLU A 175 26.07 15.88 6.86
CA GLU A 175 25.33 16.65 5.87
C GLU A 175 24.75 15.74 4.77
N VAL A 176 25.51 14.72 4.36
CA VAL A 176 25.05 13.73 3.37
C VAL A 176 23.96 12.84 3.97
N ILE A 177 24.11 12.43 5.23
CA ILE A 177 23.09 11.64 5.94
C ILE A 177 21.79 12.45 6.07
N GLN A 178 21.91 13.73 6.43
CA GLN A 178 20.79 14.65 6.55
C GLN A 178 20.08 14.87 5.20
N GLU A 179 20.84 14.98 4.12
CA GLU A 179 20.30 15.11 2.76
C GLU A 179 19.60 13.83 2.31
N LEU A 180 20.15 12.64 2.60
CA LEU A 180 19.46 11.38 2.28
C LEU A 180 18.18 11.22 3.10
N TYR A 181 18.22 11.58 4.39
CA TYR A 181 17.07 11.45 5.29
C TYR A 181 15.92 12.39 4.93
N SER A 182 16.20 13.58 4.39
CA SER A 182 15.16 14.54 4.02
C SER A 182 14.19 14.04 2.95
N ARG A 183 14.46 12.89 2.31
CA ARG A 183 13.60 12.24 1.31
C ARG A 183 12.76 11.09 1.88
N PHE A 184 12.90 10.73 3.15
CA PHE A 184 12.28 9.50 3.69
C PHE A 184 10.76 9.59 3.79
N GLU A 185 10.25 10.69 4.36
CA GLU A 185 8.84 10.80 4.74
C GLU A 185 7.90 10.70 3.53
N ASN A 186 8.34 11.18 2.37
CA ASN A 186 7.52 11.33 1.18
C ASN A 186 7.88 10.39 0.01
N ASN A 187 8.89 9.52 0.15
CA ASN A 187 9.33 8.63 -0.93
C ASN A 187 9.40 7.14 -0.56
N ASN A 188 9.30 6.79 0.72
CA ASN A 188 9.35 5.40 1.17
C ASN A 188 8.00 4.69 0.98
N PHE A 189 8.04 3.36 0.87
CA PHE A 189 6.84 2.53 0.77
C PHE A 189 6.68 1.65 2.01
N SER A 190 5.45 1.56 2.50
CA SER A 190 5.04 0.46 3.39
C SER A 190 4.87 -0.81 2.56
N ILE A 191 5.69 -1.81 2.85
CA ILE A 191 5.64 -3.13 2.23
C ILE A 191 4.58 -3.95 2.97
N HIS A 192 3.65 -4.53 2.20
CA HIS A 192 2.57 -5.34 2.72
C HIS A 192 2.56 -6.74 2.11
N SER A 193 1.91 -7.66 2.82
CA SER A 193 1.54 -9.00 2.39
C SER A 193 0.07 -9.16 2.70
N HIS A 194 -0.74 -9.43 1.69
CA HIS A 194 -2.21 -9.44 1.77
C HIS A 194 -2.77 -8.16 2.38
N PHE A 195 -2.18 -7.03 1.96
CA PHE A 195 -2.53 -5.67 2.40
C PHE A 195 -2.33 -5.40 3.90
N LYS A 196 -1.60 -6.27 4.61
CA LYS A 196 -1.10 -6.01 5.96
C LYS A 196 0.36 -5.59 5.91
N THR A 197 0.66 -4.38 6.37
CA THR A 197 2.03 -3.86 6.45
C THR A 197 2.88 -4.70 7.38
N TYR A 198 4.08 -5.05 6.93
CA TYR A 198 5.04 -5.86 7.70
C TYR A 198 6.48 -5.36 7.57
N ALA A 199 6.77 -4.43 6.66
CA ALA A 199 8.10 -3.85 6.45
C ALA A 199 8.02 -2.46 5.81
N HIS A 200 9.11 -1.68 5.84
CA HIS A 200 9.28 -0.45 5.07
C HIS A 200 10.41 -0.63 4.06
N GLY A 201 10.32 0.03 2.90
CA GLY A 201 11.35 -0.05 1.86
C GLY A 201 11.46 1.17 0.97
N ILE A 202 12.61 1.26 0.32
CA ILE A 202 12.99 2.31 -0.63
C ILE A 202 12.96 1.70 -2.03
N PHE A 203 12.11 2.27 -2.90
CA PHE A 203 11.95 1.86 -4.31
C PHE A 203 12.12 3.08 -5.22
N PRO A 204 13.37 3.56 -5.43
CA PRO A 204 13.63 4.88 -6.01
C PRO A 204 12.97 5.10 -7.37
N ILE A 205 12.97 4.04 -8.20
CA ILE A 205 12.39 4.07 -9.54
C ILE A 205 10.87 4.27 -9.48
N ALA A 206 10.18 3.58 -8.57
CA ALA A 206 8.73 3.74 -8.39
C ALA A 206 8.39 5.13 -7.85
N SER A 207 9.11 5.61 -6.82
CA SER A 207 8.92 6.95 -6.25
C SER A 207 9.15 8.06 -7.28
N ARG A 208 10.12 7.87 -8.18
CA ARG A 208 10.44 8.85 -9.23
C ARG A 208 9.39 8.89 -10.35
N LEU A 209 8.74 7.77 -10.65
CA LEU A 209 7.87 7.62 -11.80
C LEU A 209 6.43 8.07 -11.53
N PHE A 210 5.81 7.59 -10.46
CA PHE A 210 4.35 7.65 -10.35
C PHE A 210 3.89 8.75 -9.40
N ASN A 211 3.11 9.69 -9.94
CA ASN A 211 2.43 10.70 -9.16
C ASN A 211 1.22 10.13 -8.42
N HIS A 212 0.70 10.93 -7.50
CA HIS A 212 -0.50 10.63 -6.76
C HIS A 212 -1.80 10.89 -7.55
N SER A 213 -2.83 10.08 -7.31
CA SER A 213 -4.24 10.45 -7.49
C SER A 213 -5.09 9.75 -6.42
N CYS A 214 -6.10 10.44 -5.87
CA CYS A 214 -7.08 9.79 -4.98
C CYS A 214 -8.11 8.96 -5.77
N MET A 215 -8.09 9.04 -7.10
CA MET A 215 -8.79 8.13 -8.01
C MET A 215 -7.75 7.49 -8.95
N PRO A 216 -6.89 6.61 -8.43
CA PRO A 216 -5.76 6.08 -9.19
C PRO A 216 -6.22 5.13 -10.30
N ASN A 217 -5.37 4.94 -11.30
CA ASN A 217 -5.56 3.92 -12.36
C ASN A 217 -4.57 2.76 -12.23
N ALA A 218 -3.63 2.83 -11.28
CA ALA A 218 -2.73 1.75 -10.94
C ALA A 218 -2.63 1.58 -9.42
N ALA A 219 -2.21 0.39 -8.98
CA ALA A 219 -1.93 0.06 -7.59
C ALA A 219 -0.56 -0.59 -7.44
N VAL A 220 -0.02 -0.49 -6.24
CA VAL A 220 1.22 -1.15 -5.84
C VAL A 220 0.91 -2.51 -5.23
N LYS A 221 1.76 -3.50 -5.51
CA LYS A 221 1.77 -4.80 -4.85
C LYS A 221 3.21 -5.26 -4.61
N PHE A 222 3.39 -6.21 -3.71
CA PHE A 222 4.70 -6.76 -3.40
C PHE A 222 4.77 -8.25 -3.75
N ILE A 223 5.87 -8.67 -4.37
CA ILE A 223 6.12 -10.06 -4.74
C ILE A 223 7.23 -10.62 -3.86
N LEU A 224 6.90 -11.63 -3.08
CA LEU A 224 7.82 -12.31 -2.18
C LEU A 224 8.21 -13.66 -2.78
N ARG A 225 9.51 -13.91 -2.92
CA ARG A 225 10.04 -15.19 -3.39
C ARG A 225 11.26 -15.56 -2.57
N VAL A 226 11.30 -16.81 -2.13
CA VAL A 226 12.44 -17.36 -1.39
C VAL A 226 13.73 -17.12 -2.19
N HIS A 227 14.78 -16.70 -1.48
CA HIS A 227 16.11 -16.35 -2.03
C HIS A 227 16.16 -15.18 -3.02
N LYS A 228 15.09 -14.40 -3.20
CA LYS A 228 15.07 -13.19 -4.02
C LYS A 228 14.77 -11.96 -3.16
N PRO A 229 15.30 -10.78 -3.52
CA PRO A 229 14.89 -9.54 -2.86
C PRO A 229 13.40 -9.29 -3.12
N VAL A 230 12.77 -8.54 -2.22
CA VAL A 230 11.37 -8.11 -2.39
C VAL A 230 11.25 -7.27 -3.65
N LYS A 231 10.20 -7.51 -4.42
CA LYS A 231 9.87 -6.68 -5.58
C LYS A 231 8.59 -5.91 -5.35
N LEU A 232 8.62 -4.64 -5.72
CA LEU A 232 7.44 -3.81 -5.92
C LEU A 232 7.00 -3.98 -7.38
N GLU A 233 5.71 -4.24 -7.58
CA GLU A 233 5.06 -4.17 -8.88
C GLU A 233 3.97 -3.12 -8.89
N VAL A 234 3.88 -2.37 -9.98
CA VAL A 234 2.76 -1.45 -10.25
C VAL A 234 1.87 -2.11 -11.29
N VAL A 235 0.60 -2.32 -10.96
CA VAL A 235 -0.39 -2.99 -11.81
C VAL A 235 -1.53 -2.06 -12.20
N ALA A 236 -2.00 -2.15 -13.44
CA ALA A 236 -3.14 -1.37 -13.90
C ALA A 236 -4.44 -1.88 -13.24
N LEU A 237 -5.20 -1.01 -12.58
CA LEU A 237 -6.49 -1.34 -11.97
C LEU A 237 -7.62 -1.42 -13.01
N ARG A 238 -7.46 -0.69 -14.11
CA ARG A 238 -8.41 -0.58 -15.22
C ARG A 238 -7.64 -0.39 -16.52
N ALA A 239 -8.34 -0.34 -17.65
CA ALA A 239 -7.71 0.03 -18.91
C ALA A 239 -7.07 1.43 -18.80
N ILE A 240 -5.85 1.57 -19.29
CA ILE A 240 -5.10 2.83 -19.37
C ILE A 240 -4.78 3.05 -20.85
N SER A 241 -5.20 4.18 -21.40
CA SER A 241 -4.96 4.49 -22.81
C SER A 241 -3.54 4.98 -23.02
N LYS A 242 -3.01 4.80 -24.24
CA LYS A 242 -1.77 5.46 -24.63
C LYS A 242 -1.92 6.97 -24.46
N GLY A 243 -0.97 7.60 -23.78
CA GLY A 243 -0.98 9.04 -23.50
C GLY A 243 -1.59 9.41 -22.14
N ASP A 244 -2.27 8.48 -21.46
CA ASP A 244 -2.78 8.72 -20.12
C ASP A 244 -1.64 8.76 -19.09
N GLU A 245 -1.78 9.61 -18.08
CA GLU A 245 -0.92 9.60 -16.90
C GLU A 245 -1.24 8.39 -16.01
N ILE A 246 -0.20 7.75 -15.49
CA ILE A 246 -0.32 6.63 -14.57
C ILE A 246 -0.08 7.16 -13.15
N CYS A 247 -1.09 7.00 -12.30
CA CYS A 247 -1.05 7.44 -10.91
C CYS A 247 -1.32 6.29 -9.95
N ILE A 248 -0.62 6.31 -8.82
CA ILE A 248 -0.82 5.41 -7.67
C ILE A 248 -1.38 6.20 -6.47
N PRO A 249 -2.05 5.54 -5.51
CA PRO A 249 -2.38 6.19 -4.24
C PRO A 249 -1.11 6.31 -3.38
N TYR A 250 -0.91 7.46 -2.74
CA TYR A 250 0.13 7.67 -1.73
C TYR A 250 -0.41 7.40 -0.32
N ILE A 251 -1.72 7.57 -0.18
CA ILE A 251 -2.51 7.34 1.02
C ILE A 251 -3.79 6.62 0.59
N ASP A 252 -4.53 6.08 1.56
CA ASP A 252 -5.84 5.48 1.29
C ASP A 252 -6.81 6.53 0.70
N PRO A 253 -7.42 6.28 -0.49
CA PRO A 253 -8.45 7.13 -1.08
C PRO A 253 -9.64 7.49 -0.16
N ALA A 254 -9.95 6.66 0.84
CA ALA A 254 -11.02 6.90 1.80
C ALA A 254 -10.68 7.89 2.92
N LEU A 255 -9.44 8.39 3.00
CA LEU A 255 -9.06 9.51 3.88
C LEU A 255 -9.56 10.84 3.30
N LEU A 256 -10.87 11.08 3.36
CA LEU A 256 -11.50 12.19 2.65
C LEU A 256 -11.33 13.54 3.35
N GLN A 257 -11.08 13.57 4.66
CA GLN A 257 -10.95 14.80 5.46
C GLN A 257 -9.48 15.17 5.65
N THR A 258 -8.66 14.19 6.04
CA THR A 258 -7.27 14.40 6.48
C THR A 258 -6.28 14.48 5.32
N ARG A 259 -6.60 13.93 4.15
CA ARG A 259 -5.69 13.88 3.00
C ARG A 259 -5.09 15.20 2.58
N THR A 260 -5.86 16.30 2.62
CA THR A 260 -5.37 17.62 2.20
C THR A 260 -4.21 18.07 3.07
N THR A 261 -4.35 17.89 4.40
CA THR A 261 -3.29 18.19 5.37
C THR A 261 -2.09 17.26 5.17
N ILE A 262 -2.32 15.97 4.90
CA ILE A 262 -1.22 15.02 4.64
C ILE A 262 -0.43 15.42 3.38
N PHE A 263 -1.10 15.78 2.28
CA PHE A 263 -0.41 16.20 1.06
C PHE A 263 0.36 17.50 1.24
N ASP A 264 -0.15 18.44 2.03
CA ASP A 264 0.54 19.69 2.33
C ASP A 264 1.78 19.44 3.21
N LEU A 265 1.60 18.79 4.37
CA LEU A 265 2.65 18.63 5.38
C LEU A 265 3.71 17.58 5.01
N THR A 266 3.32 16.46 4.41
CA THR A 266 4.26 15.36 4.10
C THR A 266 4.78 15.46 2.68
N TYR A 267 3.95 15.83 1.70
CA TYR A 267 4.33 15.78 0.28
C TYR A 267 4.56 17.16 -0.36
N GLY A 268 4.16 18.26 0.29
CA GLY A 268 4.35 19.62 -0.22
C GLY A 268 3.53 19.97 -1.46
N PHE A 269 2.35 19.36 -1.67
CA PHE A 269 1.49 19.69 -2.81
C PHE A 269 0.00 19.67 -2.49
N THR A 270 -0.80 20.36 -3.32
CA THR A 270 -2.27 20.26 -3.30
C THR A 270 -2.74 19.32 -4.42
N CYS A 271 -3.45 18.24 -4.05
CA CYS A 271 -4.02 17.32 -5.01
C CYS A 271 -5.22 17.93 -5.76
N CYS A 272 -5.19 17.89 -7.10
CA CYS A 272 -6.25 18.41 -7.99
C CYS A 272 -6.97 17.31 -8.77
N CYS A 273 -6.91 16.06 -8.28
CA CYS A 273 -7.60 14.94 -8.92
C CYS A 273 -9.14 15.11 -8.85
N PRO A 274 -9.91 14.41 -9.71
CA PRO A 274 -11.37 14.43 -9.70
C PRO A 274 -12.01 14.28 -8.31
N SER A 275 -11.55 13.30 -7.51
CA SER A 275 -12.05 13.08 -6.15
C SER A 275 -11.81 14.26 -5.21
N CYS A 276 -10.65 14.91 -5.30
CA CYS A 276 -10.33 16.10 -4.49
C CYS A 276 -11.17 17.32 -4.88
N ASN A 277 -11.52 17.47 -6.15
CA ASN A 277 -12.37 18.57 -6.60
C ASN A 277 -13.78 18.46 -6.01
N VAL A 278 -14.37 17.26 -6.01
CA VAL A 278 -15.69 17.01 -5.39
C VAL A 278 -15.65 17.29 -3.89
N VAL A 279 -14.68 16.73 -3.16
CA VAL A 279 -14.57 16.96 -1.71
C VAL A 279 -14.37 18.43 -1.38
N ARG A 280 -13.51 19.15 -2.13
CA ARG A 280 -13.29 20.58 -1.91
C ARG A 280 -14.56 21.40 -2.17
N ALA A 281 -15.35 21.04 -3.18
CA ALA A 281 -16.62 21.68 -3.48
C ALA A 281 -17.68 21.43 -2.39
N ILE A 282 -17.56 20.38 -1.58
CA ILE A 282 -18.41 20.15 -0.39
C ILE A 282 -18.03 21.10 0.75
N GLY A 283 -16.75 21.44 0.88
CA GLY A 283 -16.26 22.30 1.95
C GLY A 283 -16.22 21.55 3.28
N MET A 284 -16.83 22.12 4.33
CA MET A 284 -16.91 21.46 5.63
C MET A 284 -17.79 20.21 5.56
N ILE A 285 -17.18 19.04 5.72
CA ILE A 285 -17.87 17.75 5.76
C ILE A 285 -18.61 17.63 7.10
N PRO A 286 -19.95 17.46 7.11
CA PRO A 286 -20.73 17.36 8.34
C PRO A 286 -20.51 16.01 9.05
N GLU A 287 -20.65 15.99 10.38
CA GLU A 287 -20.62 14.74 11.15
C GLU A 287 -21.77 13.80 10.74
N PRO A 288 -21.55 12.48 10.73
CA PRO A 288 -22.63 11.50 10.58
C PRO A 288 -23.63 11.58 11.74
N PRO A 289 -24.91 11.23 11.51
CA PRO A 289 -25.88 11.14 12.59
C PRO A 289 -25.44 10.13 13.66
N LYS A 290 -25.56 10.52 14.94
CA LYS A 290 -25.27 9.64 16.10
C LYS A 290 -26.42 8.68 16.41
N GLY A 291 -27.64 9.04 16.01
CA GLY A 291 -28.82 8.20 16.18
C GLY A 291 -28.85 7.06 15.16
N GLN A 292 -29.18 5.85 15.63
CA GLN A 292 -29.17 4.64 14.81
C GLN A 292 -30.14 4.73 13.62
N VAL A 293 -31.33 5.30 13.84
CA VAL A 293 -32.39 5.41 12.81
C VAL A 293 -31.95 6.37 11.70
N GLU A 294 -31.42 7.53 12.08
CA GLU A 294 -30.93 8.54 11.14
C GLU A 294 -29.71 8.03 10.36
N PHE A 295 -28.79 7.34 11.04
CA PHE A 295 -27.63 6.73 10.38
C PHE A 295 -28.04 5.67 9.36
N GLN A 296 -29.01 4.82 9.70
CA GLN A 296 -29.58 3.83 8.78
C GLN A 296 -30.28 4.49 7.58
N ALA A 297 -30.95 5.64 7.80
CA ALA A 297 -31.56 6.42 6.73
C ALA A 297 -30.49 6.95 5.74
N VAL A 298 -29.37 7.47 6.25
CA VAL A 298 -28.23 7.89 5.42
C VAL A 298 -27.65 6.71 4.64
N CYS A 299 -27.46 5.56 5.30
CA CYS A 299 -26.98 4.35 4.64
C CYS A 299 -27.90 3.90 3.50
N LYS A 300 -29.22 3.93 3.73
CA LYS A 300 -30.22 3.62 2.71
C LYS A 300 -30.14 4.59 1.54
N ARG A 301 -30.11 5.89 1.83
CA ARG A 301 -30.01 6.95 0.83
C ARG A 301 -28.73 6.84 -0.02
N LEU A 302 -27.61 6.43 0.59
CA LEU A 302 -26.35 6.15 -0.10
C LEU A 302 -26.50 4.98 -1.08
N ARG A 303 -27.11 3.87 -0.65
CA ARG A 303 -27.37 2.72 -1.53
C ARG A 303 -28.22 3.12 -2.73
N GLU A 304 -29.34 3.82 -2.48
CA GLU A 304 -30.23 4.30 -3.55
C GLU A 304 -29.51 5.22 -4.54
N PHE A 305 -28.64 6.11 -4.06
CA PHE A 305 -27.83 6.97 -4.93
C PHE A 305 -26.90 6.16 -5.83
N VAL A 306 -26.15 5.22 -5.25
CA VAL A 306 -25.18 4.40 -5.97
C VAL A 306 -25.84 3.46 -6.97
N GLU A 307 -27.04 2.95 -6.67
CA GLU A 307 -27.81 2.09 -7.59
C GLU A 307 -28.23 2.80 -8.88
N VAL A 308 -28.56 4.11 -8.81
CA VAL A 308 -28.97 4.89 -9.99
C VAL A 308 -27.81 5.67 -10.63
N MET A 309 -26.63 5.67 -9.99
CA MET A 309 -25.45 6.39 -10.44
C MET A 309 -24.93 5.82 -11.76
N ARG A 310 -25.00 6.64 -12.82
CA ARG A 310 -24.44 6.28 -14.15
C ARG A 310 -22.95 6.62 -14.27
N LEU A 311 -22.54 7.74 -13.70
CA LEU A 311 -21.17 8.24 -13.67
C LEU A 311 -20.82 8.60 -12.22
N SER A 312 -19.66 8.16 -11.75
CA SER A 312 -19.21 8.51 -10.40
C SER A 312 -18.74 9.96 -10.34
N PRO A 313 -19.27 10.80 -9.42
CA PRO A 313 -18.79 12.17 -9.24
C PRO A 313 -17.29 12.20 -8.93
N PHE A 314 -16.78 11.23 -8.16
CA PHE A 314 -15.37 11.17 -7.79
C PHE A 314 -14.46 10.70 -8.93
N SER A 315 -15.02 10.05 -9.95
CA SER A 315 -14.30 9.69 -11.18
C SER A 315 -14.28 10.83 -12.20
N THR A 316 -15.38 11.59 -12.32
CA THR A 316 -15.50 12.69 -13.29
C THR A 316 -14.98 14.02 -12.76
N GLY A 317 -15.04 14.22 -11.44
CA GLY A 317 -14.74 15.48 -10.78
C GLY A 317 -15.91 16.47 -10.82
N ASP A 318 -17.08 16.03 -11.28
CA ASP A 318 -18.28 16.84 -11.38
C ASP A 318 -19.07 16.76 -10.06
N ASP A 319 -18.94 17.79 -9.23
CA ASP A 319 -19.59 17.88 -7.93
C ASP A 319 -21.10 18.08 -8.03
N SER A 320 -21.62 18.52 -9.17
CA SER A 320 -23.07 18.65 -9.40
C SER A 320 -23.79 17.31 -9.40
N LEU A 321 -23.05 16.21 -9.65
CA LEU A 321 -23.57 14.85 -9.59
C LEU A 321 -23.66 14.30 -8.16
N PHE A 322 -23.04 14.96 -7.17
CA PHE A 322 -23.03 14.48 -5.79
C PHE A 322 -24.12 15.15 -4.92
N PRO A 323 -25.08 14.39 -4.37
CA PRO A 323 -26.16 14.93 -3.54
C PRO A 323 -25.63 15.52 -2.23
N ARG A 324 -25.99 16.78 -1.93
CA ARG A 324 -25.51 17.47 -0.71
C ARG A 324 -26.04 16.86 0.58
N ASP A 325 -27.20 16.19 0.54
CA ASP A 325 -27.75 15.43 1.67
C ASP A 325 -26.87 14.23 2.08
N LEU A 326 -25.98 13.77 1.19
CA LEU A 326 -25.03 12.69 1.46
C LEU A 326 -23.64 13.20 1.88
N ALA A 327 -23.45 14.50 2.11
CA ALA A 327 -22.14 15.06 2.46
C ALA A 327 -21.50 14.40 3.70
N CYS A 328 -22.30 13.99 4.70
CA CYS A 328 -21.80 13.32 5.91
C CYS A 328 -21.18 11.94 5.65
N VAL A 329 -21.50 11.31 4.51
CA VAL A 329 -20.89 10.04 4.09
C VAL A 329 -19.40 10.21 3.84
N LEU A 330 -18.95 11.42 3.47
CA LEU A 330 -17.54 11.74 3.24
C LEU A 330 -16.75 11.95 4.54
N HIS A 331 -17.41 11.90 5.70
CA HIS A 331 -16.74 11.97 6.99
C HIS A 331 -16.03 10.63 7.25
N GLU A 332 -14.77 10.66 7.66
CA GLU A 332 -13.95 9.46 7.88
C GLU A 332 -14.54 8.55 8.96
N SER A 333 -15.24 9.12 9.94
CA SER A 333 -15.95 8.32 10.95
C SER A 333 -17.15 7.54 10.38
N PHE A 334 -17.69 7.90 9.21
CA PHE A 334 -18.80 7.19 8.59
C PHE A 334 -18.36 5.78 8.17
N ILE A 335 -17.23 5.69 7.47
CA ILE A 335 -16.70 4.41 7.01
C ILE A 335 -16.16 3.58 8.16
N SER A 336 -15.50 4.18 9.16
CA SER A 336 -15.04 3.43 10.34
C SER A 336 -16.24 2.83 11.10
N THR A 337 -17.29 3.62 11.34
CA THR A 337 -18.52 3.14 12.00
C THR A 337 -19.16 1.99 11.23
N LEU A 338 -19.28 2.10 9.90
CA LEU A 338 -19.82 1.03 9.06
C LEU A 338 -18.98 -0.26 9.13
N SER A 339 -17.64 -0.11 9.04
CA SER A 339 -16.70 -1.23 9.06
C SER A 339 -16.71 -1.96 10.41
N GLU A 340 -16.68 -1.21 11.51
CA GLU A 340 -16.77 -1.73 12.88
C GLU A 340 -18.10 -2.47 13.09
N HIS A 341 -19.22 -1.87 12.67
CA HIS A 341 -20.54 -2.50 12.78
C HIS A 341 -20.60 -3.82 11.99
N PHE A 342 -20.13 -3.82 10.74
CA PHE A 342 -20.11 -5.03 9.91
C PHE A 342 -19.26 -6.13 10.54
N SER A 343 -18.04 -5.79 10.98
CA SER A 343 -17.13 -6.73 11.61
C SER A 343 -17.73 -7.32 12.89
N ALA A 344 -18.25 -6.49 13.80
CA ALA A 344 -18.88 -6.93 15.04
C ALA A 344 -20.08 -7.85 14.77
N ALA A 345 -21.01 -7.44 13.90
CA ALA A 345 -22.19 -8.25 13.58
C ALA A 345 -21.84 -9.59 12.91
N SER A 346 -20.80 -9.62 12.06
CA SER A 346 -20.30 -10.85 11.43
C SER A 346 -19.73 -11.83 12.46
N HIS A 347 -18.97 -11.34 13.45
CA HIS A 347 -18.39 -12.16 14.51
C HIS A 347 -19.43 -12.66 15.52
N ASP A 348 -20.36 -11.78 15.92
CA ASP A 348 -21.40 -12.07 16.92
C ASP A 348 -22.54 -12.93 16.37
N GLY A 349 -22.53 -13.23 15.07
CA GLY A 349 -23.56 -14.04 14.40
C GLY A 349 -24.86 -13.30 14.09
N GLN A 350 -24.86 -11.97 14.14
CA GLN A 350 -25.99 -11.12 13.75
C GLN A 350 -26.00 -10.92 12.23
N TYR A 351 -26.12 -12.03 11.48
CA TYR A 351 -25.83 -12.03 10.05
C TYR A 351 -26.70 -11.10 9.21
N GLU A 352 -27.98 -10.94 9.52
CA GLU A 352 -28.84 -9.98 8.78
C GLU A 352 -28.36 -8.53 8.96
N VAL A 353 -27.94 -8.17 10.17
CA VAL A 353 -27.37 -6.87 10.48
C VAL A 353 -26.03 -6.69 9.75
N ALA A 354 -25.19 -7.72 9.75
CA ALA A 354 -23.93 -7.72 9.01
C ALA A 354 -24.16 -7.52 7.50
N MET A 355 -25.13 -8.22 6.92
CA MET A 355 -25.44 -8.09 5.48
C MET A 355 -25.96 -6.70 5.12
N GLU A 356 -26.75 -6.07 5.98
CA GLU A 356 -27.25 -4.71 5.73
C GLU A 356 -26.13 -3.65 5.84
N SER A 357 -25.23 -3.80 6.82
CA SER A 357 -24.01 -2.97 6.89
C SER A 357 -23.11 -3.19 5.68
N SER A 358 -22.95 -4.45 5.25
CA SER A 358 -22.14 -4.84 4.10
C SER A 358 -22.59 -4.19 2.79
N LYS A 359 -23.91 -4.10 2.54
CA LYS A 359 -24.44 -3.38 1.36
C LYS A 359 -24.07 -1.90 1.37
N SER A 360 -24.08 -1.27 2.55
CA SER A 360 -23.74 0.14 2.73
C SER A 360 -22.25 0.38 2.50
N LEU A 361 -21.40 -0.52 3.03
CA LEU A 361 -19.95 -0.54 2.78
C LEU A 361 -19.64 -0.69 1.28
N SER A 362 -20.32 -1.62 0.59
CA SER A 362 -20.15 -1.80 -0.86
C SER A 362 -20.52 -0.54 -1.64
N ALA A 363 -21.62 0.14 -1.26
CA ALA A 363 -22.01 1.40 -1.88
C ALA A 363 -20.96 2.51 -1.65
N PHE A 364 -20.44 2.62 -0.42
CA PHE A 364 -19.34 3.55 -0.12
C PHE A 364 -18.09 3.23 -0.94
N TYR A 365 -17.71 1.97 -1.05
CA TYR A 365 -16.53 1.55 -1.82
C TYR A 365 -16.66 1.84 -3.31
N GLN A 366 -17.84 1.57 -3.89
CA GLN A 366 -18.11 1.89 -5.30
C GLN A 366 -18.08 3.41 -5.58
N LEU A 367 -18.40 4.22 -4.58
CA LEU A 367 -18.36 5.67 -4.70
C LEU A 367 -16.94 6.23 -4.64
N ILE A 368 -16.12 5.71 -3.73
CA ILE A 368 -14.83 6.32 -3.34
C ILE A 368 -13.63 5.69 -4.04
N TYR A 369 -13.62 4.37 -4.22
CA TYR A 369 -12.49 3.66 -4.82
C TYR A 369 -12.66 3.47 -6.33
N PRO A 370 -11.55 3.43 -7.11
CA PRO A 370 -11.62 3.02 -8.50
C PRO A 370 -12.00 1.54 -8.62
N PRO A 371 -12.51 1.10 -9.78
CA PRO A 371 -12.76 -0.32 -10.04
C PRO A 371 -11.52 -1.17 -9.75
N ASN A 372 -11.74 -2.37 -9.20
CA ASN A 372 -10.72 -3.36 -8.87
C ASN A 372 -9.70 -2.93 -7.79
N TYR A 373 -9.98 -1.87 -7.03
CA TYR A 373 -9.13 -1.50 -5.90
C TYR A 373 -9.14 -2.61 -4.83
N PRO A 374 -8.00 -2.97 -4.21
CA PRO A 374 -7.91 -4.15 -3.34
C PRO A 374 -8.90 -4.22 -2.17
N GLN A 375 -9.17 -3.08 -1.52
CA GLN A 375 -10.11 -2.96 -0.41
C GLN A 375 -11.52 -3.44 -0.80
N ILE A 376 -11.92 -3.26 -2.06
CA ILE A 376 -13.18 -3.79 -2.60
C ILE A 376 -13.18 -5.31 -2.51
N GLY A 377 -12.11 -5.96 -3.00
CA GLY A 377 -11.98 -7.41 -2.97
C GLY A 377 -11.95 -7.97 -1.56
N LEU A 378 -11.25 -7.30 -0.63
CA LEU A 378 -11.18 -7.70 0.78
C LEU A 378 -12.55 -7.68 1.45
N HIS A 379 -13.33 -6.61 1.27
CA HIS A 379 -14.67 -6.52 1.85
C HIS A 379 -15.64 -7.54 1.26
N ILE A 380 -15.59 -7.76 -0.06
CA ILE A 380 -16.42 -8.78 -0.70
C ILE A 380 -16.05 -10.19 -0.18
N LEU A 381 -14.76 -10.46 0.06
CA LEU A 381 -14.33 -11.72 0.67
C LEU A 381 -14.82 -11.87 2.11
N GLU A 382 -14.74 -10.81 2.93
CA GLU A 382 -15.29 -10.85 4.29
C GLU A 382 -16.81 -11.07 4.28
N LYS A 383 -17.52 -10.44 3.35
CA LYS A 383 -18.95 -10.71 3.13
C LYS A 383 -19.20 -12.17 2.76
N ALA A 384 -18.38 -12.77 1.90
CA ALA A 384 -18.48 -14.20 1.57
C ALA A 384 -18.29 -15.07 2.82
N LYS A 385 -17.30 -14.77 3.67
CA LYS A 385 -17.10 -15.46 4.95
C LYS A 385 -18.30 -15.31 5.88
N THR A 386 -18.92 -14.12 5.94
CA THR A 386 -20.16 -13.91 6.71
C THR A 386 -21.30 -14.78 6.19
N CYS A 387 -21.51 -14.87 4.87
CA CYS A 387 -22.52 -15.76 4.29
C CYS A 387 -22.24 -17.23 4.59
N TRP A 388 -20.99 -17.66 4.50
CA TRP A 388 -20.56 -19.01 4.86
C TRP A 388 -20.88 -19.32 6.33
N ASN A 389 -20.49 -18.44 7.24
CA ASN A 389 -20.76 -18.58 8.67
C ASN A 389 -22.26 -18.61 8.97
N HIS A 390 -23.07 -17.83 8.26
CA HIS A 390 -24.53 -17.91 8.32
C HIS A 390 -25.00 -19.32 7.97
N LEU A 391 -24.59 -19.87 6.83
CA LEU A 391 -25.04 -21.18 6.36
C LEU A 391 -24.64 -22.33 7.30
N VAL A 392 -23.42 -22.28 7.86
CA VAL A 392 -22.91 -23.36 8.71
C VAL A 392 -23.46 -23.28 10.14
N ARG A 393 -23.75 -22.08 10.66
CA ARG A 393 -24.25 -21.90 12.04
C ARG A 393 -25.77 -21.82 12.14
N SER A 394 -26.47 -21.48 11.07
CA SER A 394 -27.94 -21.41 11.08
C SER A 394 -28.54 -22.78 10.82
N SER A 395 -29.63 -23.10 11.54
CA SER A 395 -30.48 -24.27 11.25
C SER A 395 -31.34 -24.07 10.00
N THR A 396 -31.34 -22.88 9.41
CA THR A 396 -32.12 -22.52 8.22
C THR A 396 -31.22 -22.28 7.02
N TYR A 397 -31.27 -23.22 6.08
CA TYR A 397 -30.67 -23.08 4.76
C TYR A 397 -31.57 -22.21 3.88
N THR A 398 -31.04 -21.11 3.35
CA THR A 398 -31.77 -20.25 2.41
C THR A 398 -30.98 -20.10 1.12
N MET A 399 -31.63 -20.42 -0.02
CA MET A 399 -31.03 -20.32 -1.35
C MET A 399 -30.49 -18.91 -1.67
N SER A 400 -31.08 -17.87 -1.08
CA SER A 400 -30.60 -16.49 -1.23
C SER A 400 -29.20 -16.29 -0.67
N ILE A 401 -28.87 -16.89 0.48
CA ILE A 401 -27.56 -16.76 1.14
C ILE A 401 -26.50 -17.52 0.35
N VAL A 402 -26.84 -18.70 -0.18
CA VAL A 402 -25.95 -19.47 -1.06
C VAL A 402 -25.65 -18.68 -2.34
N THR A 403 -26.68 -18.11 -2.95
CA THR A 403 -26.53 -17.26 -4.14
C THR A 403 -25.63 -16.05 -3.83
N GLU A 404 -25.78 -15.43 -2.67
CA GLU A 404 -24.99 -14.28 -2.27
C GLU A 404 -23.53 -14.63 -1.98
N LEU A 405 -23.29 -15.79 -1.35
CA LEU A 405 -21.96 -16.36 -1.16
C LEU A 405 -21.27 -16.57 -2.52
N GLU A 406 -21.95 -17.21 -3.47
CA GLU A 406 -21.42 -17.45 -4.81
C GLU A 406 -21.05 -16.16 -5.53
N ARG A 407 -21.97 -15.20 -5.56
CA ARG A 407 -21.73 -13.88 -6.17
C ARG A 407 -20.54 -13.19 -5.54
N SER A 408 -20.44 -13.23 -4.20
CA SER A 408 -19.34 -12.60 -3.47
C SER A 408 -18.01 -13.28 -3.77
N LEU A 409 -17.95 -14.61 -3.80
CA LEU A 409 -16.72 -15.34 -4.16
C LEU A 409 -16.26 -15.03 -5.59
N VAL A 410 -17.19 -14.97 -6.55
CA VAL A 410 -16.87 -14.60 -7.95
C VAL A 410 -16.36 -13.16 -8.02
N ALA A 411 -17.09 -12.20 -7.45
CA ALA A 411 -16.71 -10.79 -7.51
C ALA A 411 -15.37 -10.50 -6.79
N ALA A 412 -15.13 -11.12 -5.62
CA ALA A 412 -13.84 -11.00 -4.94
C ALA A 412 -12.70 -11.57 -5.80
N ARG A 413 -12.93 -12.73 -6.44
CA ARG A 413 -11.94 -13.36 -7.34
C ARG A 413 -11.63 -12.47 -8.55
N GLU A 414 -12.62 -11.81 -9.13
CA GLU A 414 -12.42 -10.88 -10.24
C GLU A 414 -11.50 -9.72 -9.85
N VAL A 415 -11.75 -9.08 -8.69
CA VAL A 415 -10.89 -8.01 -8.16
C VAL A 415 -9.45 -8.50 -7.94
N PHE A 416 -9.28 -9.63 -7.25
CA PHE A 416 -7.93 -10.15 -6.98
C PHE A 416 -7.24 -10.74 -8.21
N THR A 417 -7.97 -11.11 -9.26
CA THR A 417 -7.36 -11.49 -10.55
C THR A 417 -6.70 -10.30 -11.23
N VAL A 418 -7.30 -9.10 -11.10
CA VAL A 418 -6.72 -7.85 -11.62
C VAL A 418 -5.45 -7.48 -10.84
N ILE A 419 -5.46 -7.55 -9.52
CA ILE A 419 -4.23 -7.32 -8.74
C ILE A 419 -3.19 -8.42 -9.01
N GLY A 420 -3.65 -9.65 -9.20
CA GLY A 420 -2.82 -10.85 -9.33
C GLY A 420 -2.22 -11.28 -7.98
N LEU A 421 -1.31 -12.25 -8.02
CA LEU A 421 -0.60 -12.72 -6.83
C LEU A 421 0.22 -11.59 -6.20
N GLU A 422 0.16 -11.51 -4.87
CA GLU A 422 0.80 -10.51 -4.00
C GLU A 422 1.12 -11.17 -2.65
N GLY A 423 2.16 -10.68 -1.97
CA GLY A 423 2.50 -11.11 -0.63
C GLY A 423 3.07 -12.53 -0.56
N ASP A 424 2.77 -13.21 0.53
CA ASP A 424 3.15 -14.59 0.77
C ASP A 424 2.27 -15.54 -0.09
N PRO A 425 2.87 -16.47 -0.86
CA PRO A 425 2.15 -17.19 -1.93
C PRO A 425 1.14 -18.23 -1.44
N ASP A 426 1.34 -18.78 -0.24
CA ASP A 426 0.61 -19.93 0.28
C ASP A 426 -0.54 -19.54 1.22
N ASN A 427 -0.78 -18.25 1.42
CA ASN A 427 -1.88 -17.73 2.24
C ASN A 427 -2.52 -16.51 1.55
N GLY A 428 -3.59 -15.98 2.14
CA GLY A 428 -4.23 -14.74 1.69
C GLY A 428 -5.50 -14.91 0.85
N PRO A 429 -6.00 -13.78 0.27
CA PRO A 429 -7.38 -13.71 -0.19
C PRO A 429 -7.74 -14.71 -1.28
N VAL A 430 -6.85 -14.95 -2.24
CA VAL A 430 -7.10 -15.90 -3.35
C VAL A 430 -7.15 -17.35 -2.87
N ALA A 431 -6.30 -17.70 -1.90
CA ALA A 431 -6.31 -19.02 -1.27
C ALA A 431 -7.60 -19.21 -0.46
N GLU A 432 -8.00 -18.21 0.33
CA GLU A 432 -9.24 -18.23 1.11
C GLU A 432 -10.49 -18.36 0.23
N ILE A 433 -10.57 -17.62 -0.87
CA ILE A 433 -11.66 -17.77 -1.85
C ILE A 433 -11.71 -19.21 -2.37
N SER A 434 -10.55 -19.81 -2.67
CA SER A 434 -10.50 -21.18 -3.21
C SER A 434 -10.96 -22.21 -2.17
N ILE A 435 -10.54 -22.06 -0.91
CA ILE A 435 -11.02 -22.88 0.22
C ILE A 435 -12.54 -22.78 0.37
N LEU A 436 -13.10 -21.55 0.37
CA LEU A 436 -14.54 -21.35 0.50
C LEU A 436 -15.31 -21.89 -0.72
N SER A 437 -14.79 -21.68 -1.93
CA SER A 437 -15.36 -22.23 -3.17
C SER A 437 -15.45 -23.76 -3.13
N ASP A 438 -14.43 -24.43 -2.60
CA ASP A 438 -14.39 -25.88 -2.49
C ASP A 438 -15.29 -26.39 -1.36
N ALA A 439 -15.24 -25.76 -0.19
CA ALA A 439 -16.10 -26.12 0.95
C ALA A 439 -17.59 -25.99 0.59
N LYS A 440 -17.96 -24.99 -0.23
CA LYS A 440 -19.32 -24.81 -0.74
C LYS A 440 -19.81 -25.95 -1.63
N LYS A 441 -18.94 -26.73 -2.26
CA LYS A 441 -19.37 -27.93 -3.03
C LYS A 441 -19.92 -29.04 -2.13
N SER A 442 -19.67 -28.94 -0.82
CA SER A 442 -20.16 -29.89 0.19
C SER A 442 -21.45 -29.43 0.89
N LEU A 443 -21.94 -28.21 0.58
CA LEU A 443 -23.28 -27.72 0.95
C LEU A 443 -24.29 -28.15 -0.11
#